data_AF-A0A7X5CYU3-F1
#
_entry.id   AF-A0A7X5CYU3-F1
#
_cell.length_a   1.000
_cell.length_b   1.000
_cell.length_c   1.000
_cell.angle_alpha   90.00
_cell.angle_beta   90.00
_cell.angle_gamma   90.00
#
_symmetry.space_group_name_H-M   'P 1'
#
loop_
_entity.id
_entity.type
_entity.pdbx_description
1 polymer ?
#
loop_
_entity_poly.entity_id
_entity_poly.type
_entity_poly.pdbx_seq_one_letter_code
_entity_poly.pdbx_strand_id
1 'polypeptide(L)'
;MQEAIIKGIIYGISVFIGIIAGIGVTIGVDFFKERKQNIHDKNNLIFEIECDLSKIKTWFDMINELKNYINSDRINQFNGYFDFSSTIFVTANRLFQNGKLYDYLSNDGIKKIQENGTYLSIAGENAFSNQIFQHKQAMLNSYQNVKQAAANDVDSWEKILQKCKNNFEDILKELKKESKKELKK
;
A
#
# COMPACT_ATOMS: atom_id res chain seq x y z
N MET A 1 0.58 -70.89 10.03
CA MET A 1 1.04 -69.86 11.00
C MET A 1 1.95 -68.83 10.35
N GLN A 2 2.94 -69.23 9.53
CA GLN A 2 3.81 -68.30 8.78
C GLN A 2 3.07 -67.39 7.78
N GLU A 3 2.05 -67.89 7.05
CA GLU A 3 1.32 -67.06 6.07
C GLU A 3 0.54 -65.88 6.67
N ALA A 4 0.01 -66.04 7.89
CA ALA A 4 -0.75 -65.00 8.57
C ALA A 4 0.14 -63.81 8.99
N ILE A 5 1.38 -64.12 9.40
CA ILE A 5 2.39 -63.12 9.78
C ILE A 5 2.83 -62.32 8.55
N ILE A 6 3.05 -62.99 7.42
CA ILE A 6 3.45 -62.34 6.16
C ILE A 6 2.34 -61.41 5.65
N LYS A 7 1.07 -61.86 5.66
CA LYS A 7 -0.07 -61.00 5.27
C LYS A 7 -0.22 -59.79 6.20
N GLY A 8 0.00 -59.95 7.51
CA GLY A 8 -0.03 -58.85 8.49
C GLY A 8 1.06 -57.81 8.24
N ILE A 9 2.28 -58.23 7.90
CA ILE A 9 3.39 -57.34 7.56
C ILE A 9 3.11 -56.58 6.25
N ILE A 10 2.58 -57.25 5.22
CA ILE A 10 2.22 -56.63 3.93
C ILE A 10 1.08 -55.61 4.12
N TYR A 11 0.07 -55.93 4.94
CA TYR A 11 -1.00 -54.99 5.30
C TYR A 11 -0.46 -53.78 6.09
N GLY A 12 0.45 -54.01 7.03
CA GLY A 12 1.10 -52.93 7.78
C GLY A 12 1.91 -51.97 6.90
N ILE A 13 2.68 -52.51 5.95
CA ILE A 13 3.51 -51.72 5.02
C ILE A 13 2.63 -50.94 4.03
N SER A 14 1.56 -51.54 3.51
CA SER A 14 0.66 -50.87 2.56
C SER A 14 -0.12 -49.71 3.19
N VAL A 15 -0.58 -49.85 4.43
CA VAL A 15 -1.19 -48.75 5.20
C VAL A 15 -0.17 -47.64 5.46
N PHE A 16 1.07 -47.99 5.80
CA PHE A 16 2.13 -47.01 6.06
C PHE A 16 2.53 -46.21 4.81
N ILE A 17 2.63 -46.88 3.65
CA ILE A 17 2.89 -46.21 2.36
C ILE A 17 1.73 -45.29 1.97
N GLY A 18 0.48 -45.71 2.21
CA GLY A 18 -0.70 -44.86 1.98
C GLY A 18 -0.70 -43.56 2.79
N ILE A 19 -0.27 -43.63 4.06
CA ILE A 19 -0.15 -42.45 4.94
C ILE A 19 0.96 -41.52 4.45
N ILE A 20 2.15 -42.06 4.11
CA ILE A 20 3.27 -41.26 3.60
C ILE A 20 2.90 -40.58 2.26
N ALA A 21 2.24 -41.31 1.35
CA ALA A 21 1.78 -40.76 0.08
C ALA A 21 0.72 -39.67 0.29
N GLY A 22 -0.22 -39.87 1.22
CA GLY A 22 -1.23 -38.86 1.58
C GLY A 22 -0.59 -37.58 2.12
N ILE A 23 0.33 -37.69 3.08
CA ILE A 23 1.06 -36.55 3.65
C ILE A 23 1.88 -35.83 2.56
N GLY A 24 2.56 -36.57 1.69
CA GLY A 24 3.35 -36.01 0.60
C GLY A 24 2.50 -35.20 -0.40
N VAL A 25 1.31 -35.71 -0.76
CA VAL A 25 0.37 -35.00 -1.64
C VAL A 25 -0.17 -33.75 -0.97
N THR A 26 -0.54 -33.81 0.32
CA THR A 26 -1.00 -32.63 1.07
C THR A 26 0.06 -31.55 1.13
N ILE A 27 1.30 -31.89 1.51
CA ILE A 27 2.43 -30.95 1.54
C ILE A 27 2.67 -30.34 0.15
N GLY A 28 2.62 -31.15 -0.90
CA GLY A 28 2.83 -30.68 -2.27
C GLY A 28 1.74 -29.71 -2.76
N VAL A 29 0.47 -30.00 -2.46
CA VAL A 29 -0.67 -29.13 -2.80
C VAL A 29 -0.60 -27.82 -2.01
N ASP A 30 -0.26 -27.89 -0.72
CA ASP A 30 -0.15 -26.71 0.14
C ASP A 30 0.99 -25.82 -0.33
N PHE A 31 2.15 -26.39 -0.67
CA PHE A 31 3.27 -25.64 -1.24
C PHE A 31 2.91 -24.95 -2.57
N PHE A 32 2.18 -25.65 -3.45
CA PHE A 32 1.75 -25.08 -4.73
C PHE A 32 0.75 -23.94 -4.55
N LYS A 33 -0.24 -24.11 -3.66
CA LYS A 33 -1.21 -23.07 -3.33
C LYS A 33 -0.54 -21.85 -2.71
N GLU A 34 0.39 -22.05 -1.78
CA GLU A 34 1.13 -20.98 -1.13
C GLU A 34 1.97 -20.18 -2.13
N ARG A 35 2.66 -20.86 -3.05
CA ARG A 35 3.43 -20.20 -4.10
C ARG A 35 2.55 -19.35 -5.02
N LYS A 36 1.38 -19.88 -5.43
CA LYS A 36 0.43 -19.14 -6.27
C LYS A 36 -0.15 -17.93 -5.51
N GLN A 37 -0.44 -18.10 -4.23
CA GLN A 37 -0.96 -17.05 -3.38
C GLN A 37 0.08 -15.94 -3.14
N ASN A 38 1.35 -16.29 -2.94
CA ASN A 38 2.43 -15.30 -2.79
C ASN A 38 2.61 -14.44 -4.05
N ILE A 39 2.59 -15.05 -5.24
CA ILE A 39 2.65 -14.29 -6.51
C ILE A 39 1.45 -13.35 -6.63
N HIS A 40 0.25 -13.83 -6.30
CA HIS A 40 -0.97 -13.04 -6.36
C HIS A 40 -0.94 -11.87 -5.35
N ASP A 41 -0.53 -12.14 -4.12
CA ASP A 41 -0.42 -11.15 -3.04
C ASP A 41 0.57 -10.03 -3.40
N LYS A 42 1.72 -10.39 -3.97
CA LYS A 42 2.71 -9.43 -4.46
C LYS A 42 2.18 -8.58 -5.61
N ASN A 43 1.50 -9.19 -6.59
CA ASN A 43 0.91 -8.46 -7.71
C ASN A 43 -0.20 -7.50 -7.24
N ASN A 44 -1.01 -7.91 -6.26
CA ASN A 44 -2.03 -7.05 -5.67
C ASN A 44 -1.39 -5.87 -4.93
N LEU A 45 -0.29 -6.09 -4.20
CA LEU A 45 0.45 -5.01 -3.54
C LEU A 45 1.05 -4.03 -4.55
N ILE A 46 1.61 -4.52 -5.66
CA ILE A 46 2.10 -3.69 -6.77
C ILE A 46 0.96 -2.84 -7.35
N PHE A 47 -0.17 -3.47 -7.65
CA PHE A 47 -1.34 -2.80 -8.20
C PHE A 47 -1.88 -1.72 -7.26
N GLU A 48 -1.97 -2.01 -5.96
CA GLU A 48 -2.38 -1.07 -4.90
C GLU A 48 -1.50 0.20 -4.92
N ILE A 49 -0.18 0.01 -4.90
CA ILE A 49 0.78 1.13 -4.94
C ILE A 49 0.69 1.92 -6.25
N GLU A 50 0.52 1.24 -7.39
CA GLU A 50 0.37 1.91 -8.69
C GLU A 50 -0.93 2.73 -8.77
N CYS A 51 -2.02 2.22 -8.20
CA CYS A 51 -3.29 2.95 -8.10
C CYS A 51 -3.13 4.21 -7.25
N ASP A 52 -2.44 4.11 -6.11
CA ASP A 52 -2.25 5.24 -5.21
C ASP A 52 -1.26 6.28 -5.76
N LEU A 53 -0.23 5.85 -6.49
CA LEU A 53 0.61 6.77 -7.26
C LEU A 53 -0.20 7.59 -8.28
N SER A 54 -1.19 6.95 -8.93
CA SER A 54 -2.09 7.66 -9.86
C SER A 54 -2.92 8.73 -9.14
N LYS A 55 -3.44 8.43 -7.95
CA LYS A 55 -4.20 9.41 -7.14
C LYS A 55 -3.33 10.59 -6.71
N ILE A 56 -2.11 10.32 -6.26
CA ILE A 56 -1.15 11.37 -5.89
C ILE A 56 -0.90 12.32 -7.07
N LYS A 57 -0.82 11.80 -8.29
CA LYS A 57 -0.68 12.63 -9.49
C LYS A 57 -1.88 13.57 -9.66
N THR A 58 -3.10 13.07 -9.50
CA THR A 58 -4.32 13.89 -9.52
C THR A 58 -4.30 14.97 -8.44
N TRP A 59 -3.85 14.64 -7.22
CA TRP A 59 -3.72 15.64 -6.16
C TRP A 59 -2.64 16.69 -6.45
N PHE A 60 -1.55 16.35 -7.13
CA PHE A 60 -0.59 17.36 -7.59
C PHE A 60 -1.21 18.36 -8.57
N ASP A 61 -2.02 17.89 -9.50
CA ASP A 61 -2.74 18.77 -10.43
C ASP A 61 -3.69 19.72 -9.67
N MET A 62 -4.38 19.21 -8.65
CA MET A 62 -5.24 20.00 -7.77
C MET A 62 -4.47 20.98 -6.86
N ILE A 63 -3.27 20.62 -6.39
CA ILE A 63 -2.40 21.54 -5.65
C ILE A 63 -2.02 22.71 -6.54
N ASN A 64 -1.67 22.46 -7.81
CA ASN A 64 -1.34 23.51 -8.76
C ASN A 64 -2.53 24.43 -9.02
N GLU A 65 -3.73 23.87 -9.17
CA GLU A 65 -4.97 24.64 -9.27
C GLU A 65 -5.18 25.52 -8.03
N LEU A 66 -5.06 24.96 -6.82
CA LEU A 66 -5.18 25.69 -5.56
C LEU A 66 -4.16 26.82 -5.46
N LYS A 67 -2.89 26.59 -5.84
CA LYS A 67 -1.85 27.63 -5.89
C LYS A 67 -2.25 28.77 -6.83
N ASN A 68 -2.84 28.47 -7.99
CA ASN A 68 -3.32 29.50 -8.91
C ASN A 68 -4.45 30.35 -8.31
N TYR A 69 -5.39 29.72 -7.58
CA TYR A 69 -6.42 30.45 -6.84
C TYR A 69 -5.84 31.32 -5.73
N ILE A 70 -4.86 30.83 -4.97
CA ILE A 70 -4.16 31.61 -3.95
C ILE A 70 -3.44 32.80 -4.56
N ASN A 71 -2.67 32.58 -5.64
CA ASN A 71 -1.92 33.62 -6.32
C ASN A 71 -2.80 34.71 -6.92
N SER A 72 -4.01 34.35 -7.34
CA SER A 72 -5.02 35.25 -7.91
C SER A 72 -5.91 35.92 -6.85
N ASP A 73 -5.65 35.71 -5.55
CA ASP A 73 -6.47 36.21 -4.43
C ASP A 73 -7.94 35.77 -4.50
N ARG A 74 -8.16 34.53 -4.97
CA ARG A 74 -9.48 33.91 -5.21
C ARG A 74 -9.61 32.54 -4.55
N ILE A 75 -8.89 32.29 -3.44
CA ILE A 75 -8.97 30.99 -2.74
C ILE A 75 -10.41 30.62 -2.34
N ASN A 76 -11.28 31.61 -2.08
CA ASN A 76 -12.71 31.41 -1.82
C ASN A 76 -13.47 30.74 -2.98
N GLN A 77 -12.95 30.81 -4.20
CA GLN A 77 -13.55 30.19 -5.40
C GLN A 77 -13.04 28.76 -5.67
N PHE A 78 -11.99 28.31 -4.98
CA PHE A 78 -11.49 26.94 -5.13
C PHE A 78 -12.51 25.94 -4.56
N ASN A 79 -13.00 25.00 -5.37
CA ASN A 79 -13.99 24.00 -4.96
C ASN A 79 -13.44 22.57 -4.95
N GLY A 80 -12.13 22.41 -5.12
CA GLY A 80 -11.49 21.09 -5.10
C GLY A 80 -11.53 20.45 -3.70
N TYR A 81 -11.62 19.12 -3.69
CA TYR A 81 -11.57 18.29 -2.50
C TYR A 81 -10.45 17.25 -2.61
N PHE A 82 -9.59 17.20 -1.60
CA PHE A 82 -8.47 16.26 -1.57
C PHE A 82 -8.87 15.00 -0.81
N ASP A 83 -9.27 13.96 -1.51
CA ASP A 83 -9.75 12.69 -0.96
C ASP A 83 -8.60 11.74 -0.54
N PHE A 84 -7.66 12.22 0.29
CA PHE A 84 -6.49 11.42 0.69
C PHE A 84 -6.84 10.06 1.31
N SER A 85 -7.99 9.97 1.98
CA SER A 85 -8.51 8.72 2.55
C SER A 85 -8.90 7.66 1.51
N SER A 86 -8.96 8.02 0.21
CA SER A 86 -9.23 7.07 -0.86
C SER A 86 -8.02 6.19 -1.19
N THR A 87 -6.83 6.48 -0.66
CA THR A 87 -5.64 5.62 -0.76
C THR A 87 -5.93 4.21 -0.24
N ILE A 88 -5.46 3.19 -0.96
CA ILE A 88 -5.77 1.79 -0.67
C ILE A 88 -4.58 1.18 0.08
N PHE A 89 -4.81 0.70 1.30
CA PHE A 89 -3.79 -0.02 2.07
C PHE A 89 -4.23 -1.44 2.45
N VAL A 90 -5.19 -2.02 1.74
CA VAL A 90 -5.86 -3.27 2.13
C VAL A 90 -4.89 -4.44 2.07
N THR A 91 -4.16 -4.57 0.96
CA THR A 91 -3.18 -5.65 0.76
C THR A 91 -1.97 -5.44 1.65
N ALA A 92 -1.45 -4.21 1.71
CA ALA A 92 -0.33 -3.87 2.58
C ALA A 92 -0.63 -4.22 4.05
N ASN A 93 -1.79 -3.83 4.58
CA ASN A 93 -2.18 -4.10 5.96
C ASN A 93 -2.38 -5.60 6.22
N ARG A 94 -3.06 -6.32 5.31
CA ARG A 94 -3.25 -7.77 5.45
C ARG A 94 -1.90 -8.50 5.48
N LEU A 95 -0.97 -8.14 4.59
CA LEU A 95 0.34 -8.76 4.54
C LEU A 95 1.18 -8.42 5.76
N PHE A 96 1.08 -7.18 6.27
CA PHE A 96 1.77 -6.77 7.48
C PHE A 96 1.29 -7.54 8.71
N GLN A 97 -0.03 -7.65 8.91
CA GLN A 97 -0.65 -8.39 10.01
C GLN A 97 -0.28 -9.87 10.02
N ASN A 98 -0.11 -10.46 8.83
CA ASN A 98 0.28 -11.86 8.68
C ASN A 98 1.80 -12.08 8.67
N GLY A 99 2.61 -11.03 8.87
CA GLY A 99 4.08 -11.10 8.81
C GLY A 99 4.67 -11.31 7.40
N LYS A 100 3.82 -11.47 6.38
CA LYS A 100 4.23 -11.73 4.99
C LYS A 100 4.75 -10.51 4.24
N LEU A 101 4.50 -9.30 4.76
CA LEU A 101 5.02 -8.08 4.11
C LEU A 101 6.55 -8.03 4.12
N TYR A 102 7.17 -8.63 5.14
CA TYR A 102 8.63 -8.77 5.27
C TYR A 102 9.25 -9.70 4.22
N ASP A 103 8.45 -10.53 3.57
CA ASP A 103 8.91 -11.38 2.46
C ASP A 103 9.13 -10.57 1.17
N TYR A 104 8.53 -9.37 1.09
CA TYR A 104 8.52 -8.54 -0.13
C TYR A 104 9.21 -7.19 0.04
N LEU A 105 9.25 -6.67 1.27
CA LEU A 105 9.74 -5.34 1.58
C LEU A 105 10.70 -5.36 2.76
N SER A 106 11.74 -4.56 2.66
CA SER A 106 12.61 -4.21 3.77
C SER A 106 11.88 -3.45 4.86
N ASN A 107 12.47 -3.43 6.06
CA ASN A 107 11.97 -2.61 7.17
C ASN A 107 11.80 -1.13 6.78
N ASP A 108 12.67 -0.60 5.92
CA ASP A 108 12.55 0.77 5.39
C ASP A 108 11.33 0.91 4.48
N GLY A 109 11.11 -0.04 3.56
CA GLY A 109 9.93 -0.08 2.70
C GLY A 109 8.62 -0.14 3.50
N ILE A 110 8.56 -0.95 4.55
CA ILE A 110 7.41 -1.05 5.46
C ILE A 110 7.18 0.27 6.20
N LYS A 111 8.24 0.89 6.72
CA LYS A 111 8.16 2.21 7.38
C LYS A 111 7.60 3.27 6.43
N LYS A 112 8.05 3.28 5.17
CA LYS A 112 7.55 4.18 4.12
C LYS A 112 6.05 4.01 3.86
N ILE A 113 5.53 2.78 3.85
CA ILE A 113 4.09 2.51 3.74
C ILE A 113 3.33 3.13 4.93
N GLN A 114 3.81 2.92 6.15
CA GLN A 114 3.16 3.46 7.36
C GLN A 114 3.20 5.00 7.40
N GLU A 115 4.32 5.60 7.00
CA GLU A 115 4.43 7.05 6.87
C GLU A 115 3.42 7.60 5.86
N ASN A 116 3.30 6.97 4.69
CA ASN A 116 2.29 7.35 3.69
C ASN A 116 0.87 7.21 4.27
N GLY A 117 0.56 6.09 4.92
CA GLY A 117 -0.75 5.86 5.53
C GLY A 117 -1.12 6.85 6.64
N THR A 118 -0.14 7.53 7.25
CA THR A 118 -0.41 8.59 8.23
C THR A 118 -0.96 9.85 7.56
N TYR A 119 -0.31 10.31 6.49
CA TYR A 119 -0.73 11.51 5.76
C TYR A 119 -1.89 11.24 4.81
N LEU A 120 -1.89 10.08 4.15
CA LEU A 120 -2.92 9.62 3.24
C LEU A 120 -4.06 8.94 4.00
N SER A 121 -4.65 9.70 4.92
CA SER A 121 -5.69 9.25 5.83
C SER A 121 -6.80 10.28 5.94
N ILE A 122 -7.92 9.88 6.53
CA ILE A 122 -9.01 10.79 6.90
C ILE A 122 -8.49 11.94 7.78
N ALA A 123 -7.52 11.68 8.66
CA ALA A 123 -6.95 12.71 9.51
C ALA A 123 -6.15 13.75 8.71
N GLY A 124 -5.32 13.31 7.75
CA GLY A 124 -4.59 14.20 6.86
C GLY A 124 -5.51 14.99 5.94
N GLU A 125 -6.52 14.33 5.37
CA GLU A 125 -7.57 14.92 4.54
C GLU A 125 -8.31 16.04 5.28
N ASN A 126 -8.75 15.76 6.51
CA ASN A 126 -9.42 16.74 7.35
C ASN A 126 -8.49 17.89 7.73
N ALA A 127 -7.22 17.60 8.07
CA ALA A 127 -6.26 18.64 8.41
C ALA A 127 -6.06 19.63 7.26
N PHE A 128 -5.85 19.13 6.04
CA PHE A 128 -5.66 19.99 4.88
C PHE A 128 -6.94 20.75 4.49
N SER A 129 -8.08 20.05 4.48
CA SER A 129 -9.38 20.65 4.17
C SER A 129 -9.73 21.78 5.15
N ASN A 130 -9.45 21.58 6.43
CA ASN A 130 -9.66 22.60 7.46
C ASN A 130 -8.75 23.82 7.26
N GLN A 131 -7.48 23.63 6.90
CA GLN A 131 -6.59 24.74 6.59
C GLN A 131 -7.08 25.55 5.40
N ILE A 132 -7.49 24.90 4.30
CA ILE A 132 -8.07 25.58 3.15
C ILE A 132 -9.31 26.37 3.56
N PHE A 133 -10.21 25.76 4.33
CA PHE A 133 -11.41 26.43 4.82
C PHE A 133 -11.09 27.65 5.70
N GLN A 134 -10.14 27.54 6.62
CA GLN A 134 -9.68 28.65 7.46
C GLN A 134 -9.13 29.81 6.63
N HIS A 135 -8.32 29.52 5.61
CA HIS A 135 -7.79 30.55 4.70
C HIS A 135 -8.90 31.23 3.90
N LYS A 136 -9.90 30.49 3.42
CA LYS A 136 -11.09 31.07 2.76
C LYS A 136 -11.82 32.04 3.68
N GLN A 137 -12.09 31.63 4.92
CA GLN A 137 -12.77 32.47 5.91
C GLN A 137 -11.95 33.71 6.29
N ALA A 138 -10.65 33.53 6.48
CA ALA A 138 -9.72 34.63 6.80
C ALA A 138 -9.66 35.68 5.67
N MET A 139 -9.69 35.23 4.41
CA MET A 139 -9.73 36.13 3.26
C MET A 139 -11.06 36.89 3.18
N LEU A 140 -12.20 36.23 3.42
CA LEU A 140 -13.51 36.90 3.47
C LEU A 140 -13.59 37.96 4.58
N ASN A 141 -12.95 37.70 5.72
CA ASN A 141 -12.85 38.64 6.83
C ASN A 141 -11.74 39.70 6.67
N SER A 142 -11.09 39.77 5.51
CA SER A 142 -10.06 40.75 5.19
C SER A 142 -8.87 40.77 6.17
N TYR A 143 -8.51 39.59 6.71
CA TYR A 143 -7.30 39.46 7.53
C TYR A 143 -6.03 39.67 6.68
N GLN A 144 -5.00 40.23 7.31
CA GLN A 144 -3.72 40.46 6.65
C GLN A 144 -2.92 39.15 6.54
N ASN A 145 -2.01 39.08 5.56
CA ASN A 145 -1.07 37.98 5.33
C ASN A 145 -1.67 36.59 5.01
N VAL A 146 -2.99 36.50 4.80
CA VAL A 146 -3.68 35.23 4.49
C VAL A 146 -3.10 34.54 3.26
N LYS A 147 -2.78 35.30 2.21
CA LYS A 147 -2.17 34.77 0.98
C LYS A 147 -0.85 34.05 1.26
N GLN A 148 0.04 34.68 2.02
CA GLN A 148 1.35 34.12 2.33
C GLN A 148 1.22 32.89 3.23
N ALA A 149 0.33 32.92 4.22
CA ALA A 149 0.04 31.77 5.07
C ALA A 149 -0.52 30.59 4.26
N ALA A 150 -1.50 30.84 3.39
CA ALA A 150 -2.08 29.82 2.51
C ALA A 150 -1.04 29.23 1.55
N ALA A 151 -0.17 30.06 0.96
CA ALA A 151 0.90 29.59 0.08
C ALA A 151 1.88 28.68 0.83
N ASN A 152 2.31 29.07 2.03
CA ASN A 152 3.24 28.27 2.85
C ASN A 152 2.64 26.91 3.25
N ASP A 153 1.36 26.88 3.63
CA ASP A 153 0.67 25.63 3.97
C ASP A 153 0.55 24.72 2.76
N VAL A 154 0.15 25.25 1.60
CA VAL A 154 0.04 24.48 0.35
C VAL A 154 1.40 23.95 -0.11
N ASP A 155 2.47 24.75 -0.01
CA ASP A 155 3.83 24.28 -0.30
C ASP A 155 4.30 23.19 0.67
N SER A 156 3.85 23.23 1.92
CA SER A 156 4.15 22.19 2.90
C SER A 156 3.44 20.88 2.56
N TRP A 157 2.17 20.95 2.16
CA TRP A 157 1.41 19.79 1.69
C TRP A 157 1.94 19.22 0.38
N GLU A 158 2.38 20.06 -0.55
CA GLU A 158 3.05 19.61 -1.78
C GLU A 158 4.31 18.80 -1.46
N LYS A 159 5.13 19.25 -0.50
CA LYS A 159 6.31 18.50 -0.03
C LYS A 159 5.94 17.17 0.61
N ILE A 160 4.87 17.13 1.40
CA ILE A 160 4.34 15.89 1.99
C ILE A 160 3.89 14.91 0.91
N LEU A 161 3.12 15.37 -0.09
CA LEU A 161 2.68 14.56 -1.21
C LEU A 161 3.86 14.07 -2.05
N GLN A 162 4.88 14.91 -2.25
CA GLN A 162 6.11 14.52 -2.93
C GLN A 162 6.88 13.44 -2.17
N LYS A 163 6.93 13.54 -0.84
CA LYS A 163 7.49 12.48 -0.01
C LYS A 163 6.69 11.18 -0.17
N CYS A 164 5.36 11.25 -0.15
CA CYS A 164 4.50 10.08 -0.32
C CYS A 164 4.71 9.40 -1.68
N LYS A 165 4.81 10.21 -2.75
CA LYS A 165 5.12 9.73 -4.09
C LYS A 165 6.48 9.00 -4.13
N ASN A 166 7.53 9.64 -3.62
CA ASN A 166 8.87 9.06 -3.61
C ASN A 166 8.91 7.75 -2.82
N ASN A 167 8.22 7.71 -1.68
CA ASN A 167 8.08 6.51 -0.86
C ASN A 167 7.46 5.36 -1.67
N PHE A 168 6.33 5.61 -2.34
CA PHE A 168 5.68 4.59 -3.17
C PHE A 168 6.53 4.16 -4.38
N GLU A 169 7.22 5.09 -5.04
CA GLU A 169 8.13 4.76 -6.14
C GLU A 169 9.29 3.86 -5.67
N ASP A 170 9.83 4.12 -4.48
CA ASP A 170 10.88 3.29 -3.89
C ASP A 170 10.39 1.88 -3.52
N ILE A 171 9.20 1.78 -2.90
CA ILE A 171 8.57 0.50 -2.59
C ILE A 171 8.32 -0.29 -3.88
N LEU A 172 7.83 0.37 -4.94
CA LEU A 172 7.59 -0.26 -6.23
C LEU A 172 8.88 -0.80 -6.86
N LYS A 173 10.00 -0.08 -6.73
CA LYS A 173 11.31 -0.57 -7.18
C LYS A 173 11.73 -1.83 -6.43
N GLU A 174 11.52 -1.87 -5.11
CA GLU A 174 11.83 -3.04 -4.28
C GLU A 174 11.04 -4.28 -4.73
N LEU A 175 9.71 -4.13 -4.84
CA LEU A 175 8.82 -5.22 -5.27
C LEU A 175 9.17 -5.75 -6.67
N LYS A 176 9.51 -4.87 -7.61
CA LYS A 176 9.87 -5.24 -9.00
C LYS A 176 11.29 -5.82 -9.11
N LYS A 177 12.22 -5.46 -8.23
CA LYS A 177 13.60 -6.01 -8.23
C LYS A 177 13.61 -7.49 -7.88
N GLU A 178 12.73 -7.91 -7.00
CA GLU A 178 12.62 -9.31 -6.59
C GLU A 178 11.98 -10.22 -7.66
N SER A 179 11.09 -9.71 -8.52
CA SER A 179 10.47 -10.55 -9.57
C SER A 179 11.50 -11.06 -10.60
N LYS A 180 12.60 -10.32 -10.81
CA LYS A 180 13.71 -10.72 -11.70
C LYS A 180 14.57 -11.86 -11.14
N LYS A 181 14.56 -12.12 -9.82
CA LYS A 181 15.29 -13.24 -9.22
C LYS A 181 14.51 -14.56 -9.32
N GLU A 182 13.18 -14.51 -9.26
CA GLU A 182 12.34 -15.70 -9.34
C GLU A 182 12.18 -16.26 -10.76
N LEU A 183 12.33 -15.43 -11.80
CA LEU A 183 12.31 -15.85 -13.21
C LEU A 183 13.62 -16.51 -13.70
N LYS A 184 14.65 -16.59 -12.85
CA LYS A 184 15.96 -17.19 -13.17
C LYS A 184 16.23 -18.53 -12.45
N LYS A 185 15.26 -19.05 -11.71
CA LYS A 185 15.32 -20.37 -11.05
C LYS A 185 14.22 -21.25 -11.60
#